data_AF-A0A3A4AT50-F1
#
_entry.id   AF-A0A3A4AT50-F1
#
_cell.length_a   1.000
_cell.length_b   1.000
_cell.length_c   1.000
_cell.angle_alpha   90.00
_cell.angle_beta   90.00
_cell.angle_gamma   90.00
#
_symmetry.space_group_name_H-M   'P 1'
#
loop_
_entity.id
_entity.type
_entity.pdbx_description
1 polymer ?
#
loop_
_entity_poly.entity_id
_entity_poly.type
_entity_poly.pdbx_seq_one_letter_code
_entity_poly.pdbx_strand_id
1 'polypeptide(L)'
;MNGNFAPAPGGGVALRLDAGEVAILRSLVSQLMGLVEPPETHDDPLARAVGISASAATPADPVLARLFPDAYPEDPEAAGEFRRYTEGQLREGKRADAAVVLETANPGEAVLDAEQARAWLRSLNDVRLALGVRLEVTEDTHEEIARMSEDDPRYPVFVTYDWLTFLQDSLVRALW
;
A
#
# COMPACT_ATOMS: atom_id res chain seq x y z
N MET A 1 13.57 14.49 15.82
CA MET A 1 12.35 14.59 15.00
C MET A 1 11.26 13.85 15.75
N ASN A 2 10.20 14.55 16.17
CA ASN A 2 9.01 13.88 16.68
C ASN A 2 8.31 13.28 15.46
N GLY A 3 8.25 11.96 15.35
CA GLY A 3 7.55 11.28 14.26
C GLY A 3 6.05 11.61 14.26
N ASN A 4 5.38 11.36 13.13
CA ASN A 4 3.92 11.54 13.04
C ASN A 4 3.16 10.57 13.96
N PHE A 5 3.82 9.50 14.42
CA PHE A 5 3.25 8.49 15.30
C PHE A 5 3.94 8.42 16.66
N ALA A 6 3.16 8.17 17.71
CA ALA A 6 3.64 7.90 19.07
C ALA A 6 2.83 6.76 19.72
N PRO A 7 3.42 5.96 20.62
CA PRO A 7 2.69 4.88 21.30
C PRO A 7 1.47 5.41 22.08
N ALA A 8 0.35 4.69 22.03
CA ALA A 8 -0.85 4.97 22.81
C ALA A 8 -1.28 3.72 23.63
N PRO A 9 -2.13 3.88 24.66
CA PRO A 9 -2.60 2.76 25.47
C PRO A 9 -3.29 1.66 24.64
N GLY A 10 -3.26 0.42 25.13
CA GLY A 10 -3.94 -0.70 24.48
C GLY A 10 -3.26 -1.20 23.19
N GLY A 11 -1.99 -0.83 22.95
CA GLY A 11 -1.28 -1.19 21.72
C GLY A 11 -1.69 -0.37 20.50
N GLY A 12 -2.41 0.74 20.72
CA GLY A 12 -2.73 1.72 19.70
C GLY A 12 -1.61 2.73 19.48
N VAL A 13 -1.87 3.70 18.61
CA VAL A 13 -0.90 4.72 18.19
C VAL A 13 -1.58 6.08 18.10
N ALA A 14 -1.00 7.10 18.72
CA ALA A 14 -1.37 8.49 18.49
C ALA A 14 -0.74 8.97 17.17
N LEU A 15 -1.54 9.62 16.33
CA LEU A 15 -1.16 10.13 15.01
C LEU A 15 -1.36 11.64 14.97
N ARG A 16 -0.43 12.36 14.35
CA ARG A 16 -0.60 13.78 13.99
C ARG A 16 -0.23 14.02 12.53
N LEU A 17 -1.17 14.56 11.75
CA LEU A 17 -0.96 14.94 10.35
C LEU A 17 -1.45 16.36 10.08
N ASP A 18 -0.78 17.08 9.19
CA ASP A 18 -1.31 18.34 8.65
C ASP A 18 -2.24 18.12 7.44
N ALA A 19 -2.88 19.20 6.98
CA ALA A 19 -3.85 19.11 5.89
C ALA A 19 -3.22 18.72 4.53
N GLY A 20 -1.96 19.11 4.28
CA GLY A 20 -1.22 18.75 3.07
C GLY A 20 -0.83 17.29 3.09
N GLU A 21 -0.30 16.80 4.21
CA GLU A 21 0.02 15.38 4.43
C GLU A 21 -1.21 14.50 4.21
N VAL A 22 -2.35 14.87 4.78
CA VAL A 22 -3.63 14.15 4.61
C VAL A 22 -4.06 14.16 3.15
N ALA A 23 -3.97 15.29 2.45
CA ALA A 23 -4.37 15.39 1.05
C ALA A 23 -3.54 14.46 0.15
N ILE A 24 -2.21 14.44 0.35
CA ILE A 24 -1.29 13.56 -0.37
C ILE A 24 -1.60 12.10 -0.06
N LEU A 25 -1.69 11.74 1.22
CA LEU A 25 -1.95 10.37 1.65
C LEU A 25 -3.26 9.84 1.08
N ARG A 26 -4.36 10.60 1.22
CA ARG A 26 -5.67 10.18 0.71
C ARG A 26 -5.67 10.04 -0.81
N SER A 27 -4.98 10.92 -1.52
CA SER A 27 -4.84 10.83 -2.98
C SER A 27 -4.14 9.53 -3.38
N LEU A 28 -3.00 9.22 -2.77
CA LEU A 28 -2.22 8.03 -3.08
C LEU A 28 -2.95 6.74 -2.70
N VAL A 29 -3.59 6.71 -1.53
CA VAL A 29 -4.39 5.56 -1.07
C VAL A 29 -5.60 5.34 -1.97
N SER A 30 -6.25 6.41 -2.44
CA SER A 30 -7.37 6.29 -3.40
C SER A 30 -6.90 5.76 -4.76
N GLN A 31 -5.74 6.19 -5.25
CA GLN A 31 -5.13 5.67 -6.47
C GLN A 31 -4.78 4.18 -6.33
N LEU A 32 -4.20 3.78 -5.18
CA LEU A 32 -3.95 2.38 -4.87
C LEU A 32 -5.26 1.57 -4.88
N MET A 33 -6.31 2.08 -4.24
CA MET A 33 -7.62 1.42 -4.19
C MET A 33 -8.23 1.22 -5.59
N GLY A 34 -8.06 2.19 -6.50
CA GLY A 34 -8.44 2.03 -7.90
C GLY A 34 -7.59 1.02 -8.66
N LEU A 35 -6.30 0.90 -8.32
CA LEU A 35 -5.41 -0.09 -8.92
C LEU A 35 -5.74 -1.52 -8.48
N VAL A 36 -6.06 -1.72 -7.19
CA VAL A 36 -6.42 -3.02 -6.62
C VAL A 36 -7.91 -3.32 -6.73
N GLU A 37 -8.54 -2.95 -7.86
CA GLU A 37 -9.92 -3.32 -8.15
C GLU A 37 -10.13 -4.84 -8.03
N PRO A 38 -11.33 -5.29 -7.60
CA PRO A 38 -11.66 -6.70 -7.57
C PRO A 38 -11.42 -7.36 -8.94
N PRO A 39 -10.96 -8.62 -8.97
CA PRO A 39 -10.75 -9.31 -10.23
C PRO A 39 -12.07 -9.54 -10.96
N GLU A 40 -12.01 -9.81 -12.26
CA GLU A 40 -13.18 -10.18 -13.03
C GLU A 40 -13.91 -11.37 -12.39
N THR A 41 -15.22 -11.20 -12.21
CA THR A 41 -16.06 -12.22 -11.59
C THR A 41 -16.33 -13.36 -12.55
N HIS A 42 -16.26 -14.59 -12.04
CA HIS A 42 -16.61 -15.77 -12.83
C HIS A 42 -18.12 -15.80 -13.19
N ASP A 43 -18.44 -16.24 -14.41
CA ASP A 43 -19.83 -16.44 -14.85
C ASP A 43 -20.56 -17.54 -14.06
N ASP A 44 -19.82 -18.50 -13.51
CA ASP A 44 -20.35 -19.61 -12.72
C ASP A 44 -20.79 -19.09 -11.32
N PRO A 45 -22.07 -19.27 -10.93
CA PRO A 45 -22.57 -18.84 -9.63
C PRO A 45 -21.87 -19.46 -8.42
N LEU A 46 -21.46 -20.73 -8.50
CA LEU A 46 -20.75 -21.41 -7.43
C LEU A 46 -19.32 -20.87 -7.31
N ALA A 47 -18.62 -20.73 -8.43
CA ALA A 47 -17.26 -20.17 -8.45
C ALA A 47 -17.24 -18.74 -7.87
N ARG A 48 -18.23 -17.91 -8.23
CA ARG A 48 -18.41 -16.59 -7.65
C ARG A 48 -18.69 -16.62 -6.15
N ALA A 49 -19.54 -17.55 -5.70
CA ALA A 49 -19.91 -17.66 -4.28
C ALA A 49 -18.71 -18.02 -3.39
N VAL A 50 -17.73 -18.75 -3.91
CA VAL A 50 -16.50 -19.10 -3.19
C VAL A 50 -15.31 -18.17 -3.51
N GLY A 51 -15.51 -17.11 -4.30
CA GLY A 51 -14.50 -16.10 -4.59
C GLY A 51 -13.41 -16.55 -5.58
N ILE A 52 -13.69 -17.54 -6.43
CA ILE A 52 -12.77 -17.98 -7.49
C ILE A 52 -12.76 -16.94 -8.61
N SER A 53 -11.57 -16.41 -8.91
CA SER A 53 -11.34 -15.46 -10.00
C SER A 53 -11.58 -16.11 -11.36
N ALA A 54 -12.09 -15.35 -12.33
CA ALA A 54 -12.17 -15.79 -13.73
C ALA A 54 -10.79 -15.83 -14.41
N SER A 55 -9.82 -15.06 -13.91
CA SER A 55 -8.48 -14.95 -14.47
C SER A 55 -7.43 -15.65 -13.60
N ALA A 56 -6.54 -16.37 -14.27
CA ALA A 56 -5.30 -16.94 -13.71
C ALA A 56 -4.04 -16.25 -14.26
N ALA A 57 -4.21 -15.23 -15.13
CA ALA A 57 -3.11 -14.60 -15.83
C ALA A 57 -2.29 -13.69 -14.89
N THR A 58 -0.98 -13.65 -15.12
CA THR A 58 -0.09 -12.70 -14.47
C THR A 58 -0.50 -11.26 -14.79
N PRO A 59 -0.60 -10.36 -13.80
CA PRO A 59 -0.89 -8.96 -14.05
C PRO A 59 0.15 -8.33 -14.99
N ALA A 60 -0.33 -7.67 -16.05
CA ALA A 60 0.55 -6.95 -16.98
C ALA A 60 1.11 -5.65 -16.35
N ASP A 61 0.43 -5.09 -15.35
CA ASP A 61 0.92 -3.92 -14.63
C ASP A 61 2.03 -4.35 -13.64
N PRO A 62 3.23 -3.75 -13.72
CA PRO A 62 4.36 -4.12 -12.86
C PRO A 62 4.09 -3.84 -11.38
N VAL A 63 3.24 -2.86 -11.05
CA VAL A 63 2.84 -2.60 -9.66
C VAL A 63 1.98 -3.75 -9.15
N LEU A 64 1.00 -4.21 -9.95
CA LEU A 64 0.16 -5.34 -9.56
C LEU A 64 1.00 -6.62 -9.41
N ALA A 65 1.93 -6.88 -10.34
CA ALA A 65 2.85 -8.01 -10.21
C ALA A 65 3.71 -7.92 -8.94
N ARG A 66 4.09 -6.70 -8.51
CA ARG A 66 4.85 -6.49 -7.27
C ARG A 66 4.01 -6.67 -6.01
N LEU A 67 2.75 -6.27 -6.04
CA LEU A 67 1.80 -6.37 -4.93
C LEU A 67 1.22 -7.79 -4.78
N PHE A 68 1.13 -8.53 -5.88
CA PHE A 68 0.61 -9.90 -5.96
C PHE A 68 1.65 -10.81 -6.66
N PRO A 69 2.80 -11.06 -5.99
CA PRO A 69 3.87 -11.87 -6.57
C PRO A 69 3.44 -13.34 -6.74
N ASP A 70 4.06 -14.02 -7.70
CA ASP A 70 3.80 -15.44 -7.96
C ASP A 70 4.31 -16.31 -6.81
N ALA A 71 3.42 -17.12 -6.23
CA ALA A 71 3.76 -18.06 -5.16
C ALA A 71 4.68 -19.20 -5.63
N TYR A 72 4.62 -19.53 -6.92
CA TYR A 72 5.39 -20.60 -7.56
C TYR A 72 6.12 -20.07 -8.81
N PRO A 73 7.25 -19.36 -8.66
CA PRO A 73 7.94 -18.70 -9.79
C PRO A 73 8.42 -19.67 -10.88
N GLU A 74 8.66 -20.93 -10.52
CA GLU A 74 9.17 -21.97 -11.42
C GLU A 74 8.06 -22.87 -11.99
N ASP A 75 6.79 -22.66 -11.59
CA ASP A 75 5.65 -23.46 -12.02
C ASP A 75 4.47 -22.53 -12.41
N PRO A 76 4.39 -22.12 -13.70
CA PRO A 76 3.35 -21.22 -14.17
C PRO A 76 1.92 -21.75 -14.01
N GLU A 77 1.74 -23.07 -14.05
CA GLU A 77 0.43 -23.70 -13.89
C GLU A 77 -0.02 -23.60 -12.44
N ALA A 78 0.84 -24.01 -11.50
CA ALA A 78 0.57 -23.87 -10.06
C ALA A 78 0.42 -22.40 -9.64
N ALA A 79 1.22 -21.49 -10.20
CA ALA A 79 1.08 -20.05 -9.96
C ALA A 79 -0.29 -19.54 -10.43
N GLY A 80 -0.76 -19.97 -11.61
CA GLY A 80 -2.07 -19.61 -12.13
C GLY A 80 -3.23 -20.09 -11.26
N GLU A 81 -3.20 -21.35 -10.82
CA GLU A 81 -4.21 -21.90 -9.89
C GLU A 81 -4.19 -21.15 -8.56
N PHE A 82 -3.01 -20.95 -7.96
CA PHE A 82 -2.88 -20.22 -6.70
C PHE A 82 -3.49 -18.81 -6.80
N ARG A 83 -3.19 -18.10 -7.90
CA ARG A 83 -3.71 -16.76 -8.18
C ARG A 83 -5.23 -16.78 -8.28
N ARG A 84 -5.80 -17.76 -8.98
CA ARG A 84 -7.24 -17.93 -9.16
C ARG A 84 -8.00 -18.01 -7.83
N TYR A 85 -7.42 -18.69 -6.84
CA TYR A 85 -8.06 -18.90 -5.53
C TYR A 85 -7.76 -17.80 -4.50
N THR A 86 -6.65 -17.07 -4.63
CA THR A 86 -6.16 -16.19 -3.54
C THR A 86 -6.19 -14.71 -3.87
N GLU A 87 -6.01 -14.32 -5.14
CA GLU A 87 -5.80 -12.90 -5.49
C GLU A 87 -7.03 -12.04 -5.17
N GLY A 88 -8.24 -12.59 -5.32
CA GLY A 88 -9.47 -11.89 -4.94
C GLY A 88 -9.51 -11.53 -3.44
N GLN A 89 -9.14 -12.47 -2.58
CA GLN A 89 -9.08 -12.24 -1.13
C GLN A 89 -7.96 -11.25 -0.75
N LEU A 90 -6.81 -11.35 -1.42
CA LEU A 90 -5.70 -10.42 -1.21
C LEU A 90 -6.07 -8.99 -1.62
N ARG A 91 -6.75 -8.82 -2.77
CA ARG A 91 -7.27 -7.52 -3.22
C ARG A 91 -8.26 -6.95 -2.21
N GLU A 92 -9.22 -7.75 -1.74
CA GLU A 92 -10.19 -7.31 -0.73
C GLU A 92 -9.51 -6.86 0.56
N GLY A 93 -8.52 -7.62 1.06
CA GLY A 93 -7.75 -7.24 2.25
C GLY A 93 -7.03 -5.90 2.07
N LYS A 94 -6.34 -5.69 0.94
CA LYS A 94 -5.66 -4.42 0.64
C LYS A 94 -6.65 -3.25 0.55
N ARG A 95 -7.83 -3.47 -0.02
CA ARG A 95 -8.89 -2.45 -0.10
C ARG A 95 -9.45 -2.11 1.28
N ALA A 96 -9.67 -3.11 2.13
CA ALA A 96 -10.11 -2.89 3.50
C ALA A 96 -9.08 -2.08 4.30
N ASP A 97 -7.78 -2.41 4.18
CA ASP A 97 -6.70 -1.65 4.81
C ASP A 97 -6.65 -0.19 4.32
N ALA A 98 -6.76 0.01 3.01
CA ALA A 98 -6.82 1.33 2.41
C ALA A 98 -8.04 2.14 2.87
N ALA A 99 -9.20 1.49 3.02
CA ALA A 99 -10.42 2.13 3.52
C ALA A 99 -10.22 2.65 4.96
N VAL A 100 -9.58 1.87 5.84
CA VAL A 100 -9.26 2.31 7.20
C VAL A 100 -8.41 3.59 7.18
N VAL A 101 -7.39 3.68 6.32
CA VAL A 101 -6.59 4.90 6.17
C VAL A 101 -7.46 6.07 5.70
N LEU A 102 -8.31 5.87 4.69
CA LEU A 102 -9.21 6.92 4.20
C LEU A 102 -10.26 7.37 5.22
N GLU A 103 -10.67 6.51 6.15
CA GLU A 103 -11.63 6.86 7.19
C GLU A 103 -10.96 7.63 8.34
N THR A 104 -9.72 7.29 8.66
CA THR A 104 -9.04 7.77 9.88
C THR A 104 -7.99 8.86 9.63
N ALA A 105 -7.49 9.02 8.41
CA ALA A 105 -6.55 10.07 8.03
C ALA A 105 -7.26 11.44 7.97
N ASN A 106 -7.20 12.17 9.08
CA ASN A 106 -7.77 13.49 9.26
C ASN A 106 -6.69 14.49 9.72
N PRO A 107 -6.79 15.78 9.37
CA PRO A 107 -5.84 16.78 9.86
C PRO A 107 -5.96 16.97 11.37
N GLY A 108 -4.82 17.16 12.04
CA GLY A 108 -4.73 17.28 13.49
C GLY A 108 -4.29 15.98 14.16
N GLU A 109 -4.70 15.82 15.42
CA GLU A 109 -4.36 14.65 16.24
C GLU A 109 -5.51 13.63 16.22
N ALA A 110 -5.14 12.34 16.15
CA ALA A 110 -6.05 11.21 16.24
C ALA A 110 -5.38 10.07 17.02
N VAL A 111 -6.19 9.10 17.47
CA VAL A 111 -5.68 7.85 18.04
C VAL A 111 -6.22 6.70 17.21
N LEU A 112 -5.31 5.87 16.72
CA LEU A 112 -5.61 4.61 16.06
C LEU A 112 -5.57 3.50 17.11
N ASP A 113 -6.55 2.60 17.08
CA ASP A 113 -6.44 1.35 17.82
C ASP A 113 -5.39 0.40 17.19
N ALA A 114 -5.13 -0.72 17.85
CA ALA A 114 -4.10 -1.67 17.41
C ALA A 114 -4.39 -2.29 16.03
N GLU A 115 -5.66 -2.52 15.68
CA GLU A 115 -6.02 -3.09 14.37
C GLU A 115 -5.94 -2.03 13.26
N GLN A 116 -6.39 -0.81 13.55
CA GLN A 116 -6.26 0.33 12.66
C GLN A 116 -4.78 0.64 12.38
N ALA A 117 -3.92 0.65 13.39
CA ALA A 117 -2.49 0.88 13.21
C ALA A 117 -1.82 -0.20 12.33
N ARG A 118 -2.25 -1.46 12.44
CA ARG A 118 -1.77 -2.54 11.56
C ARG A 118 -2.28 -2.40 10.13
N ALA A 119 -3.53 -2.00 9.94
CA ALA A 119 -4.11 -1.69 8.63
C ALA A 119 -3.35 -0.54 7.95
N TRP A 120 -3.05 0.53 8.70
CA TRP A 120 -2.18 1.62 8.25
C TRP A 120 -0.81 1.13 7.82
N LEU A 121 -0.15 0.26 8.60
CA LEU A 121 1.16 -0.26 8.26
C LEU A 121 1.14 -1.04 6.93
N ARG A 122 0.13 -1.89 6.72
CA ARG A 122 -0.04 -2.64 5.46
C ARG A 122 -0.33 -1.71 4.27
N SER A 123 -1.25 -0.77 4.45
CA SER A 123 -1.61 0.18 3.39
C SER A 123 -0.46 1.13 3.02
N LEU A 124 0.29 1.66 4.00
CA LEU A 124 1.46 2.50 3.72
C LEU A 124 2.53 1.72 2.97
N ASN A 125 2.78 0.46 3.35
CA ASN A 125 3.70 -0.39 2.62
C ASN A 125 3.26 -0.61 1.17
N ASP A 126 1.98 -0.87 0.93
CA ASP A 126 1.45 -1.07 -0.42
C ASP A 126 1.56 0.19 -1.29
N VAL A 127 1.25 1.37 -0.74
CA VAL A 127 1.43 2.65 -1.44
C VAL A 127 2.91 2.88 -1.77
N ARG A 128 3.80 2.64 -0.80
CA ARG A 128 5.26 2.80 -0.99
C ARG A 128 5.80 1.84 -2.05
N LEU A 129 5.36 0.58 -2.05
CA LEU A 129 5.74 -0.40 -3.08
C LEU A 129 5.23 0.02 -4.46
N ALA A 130 3.98 0.47 -4.56
CA ALA A 130 3.41 0.94 -5.81
C ALA A 130 4.18 2.13 -6.39
N LEU A 131 4.46 3.12 -5.55
CA LEU A 131 5.22 4.29 -5.96
C LEU A 131 6.68 3.93 -6.32
N GLY A 132 7.31 3.06 -5.52
CA GLY A 132 8.68 2.61 -5.77
C GLY A 132 8.85 1.90 -7.12
N VAL A 133 7.87 1.08 -7.53
CA VAL A 133 7.88 0.43 -8.85
C VAL A 133 7.75 1.46 -9.98
N ARG A 134 6.82 2.43 -9.84
CA ARG A 134 6.62 3.47 -10.87
C ARG A 134 7.81 4.42 -11.00
N LEU A 135 8.52 4.65 -9.91
CA LEU A 135 9.73 5.45 -9.84
C LEU A 135 11.01 4.67 -10.21
N GLU A 136 10.90 3.36 -10.44
CA GLU A 136 12.04 2.47 -10.68
C GLU A 136 13.11 2.58 -9.57
N VAL A 137 12.66 2.65 -8.30
CA VAL A 137 13.54 2.78 -7.14
C VAL A 137 14.48 1.57 -7.04
N THR A 138 15.78 1.87 -6.97
CA THR A 138 16.87 0.92 -6.73
C THR A 138 17.57 1.22 -5.40
N GLU A 139 18.61 0.46 -5.08
CA GLU A 139 19.45 0.71 -3.89
C GLU A 139 20.16 2.08 -3.95
N ASP A 140 20.48 2.56 -5.16
CA ASP A 140 21.21 3.82 -5.37
C ASP A 140 20.29 5.06 -5.35
N THR A 141 18.98 4.88 -5.43
CA THR A 141 18.02 5.98 -5.57
C THR A 141 18.10 7.00 -4.43
N HIS A 142 18.44 6.60 -3.21
CA HIS A 142 18.56 7.56 -2.10
C HIS A 142 19.70 8.56 -2.31
N GLU A 143 20.82 8.13 -2.89
CA GLU A 143 21.93 9.01 -3.26
C GLU A 143 21.61 9.90 -4.46
N GLU A 144 20.76 9.42 -5.37
CA GLU A 144 20.26 10.20 -6.49
C GLU A 144 19.36 11.34 -6.02
N ILE A 145 18.41 11.05 -5.12
CA ILE A 145 17.52 12.05 -4.51
C ILE A 145 18.34 13.12 -3.79
N ALA A 146 19.34 12.72 -2.99
CA ALA A 146 20.20 13.65 -2.25
C ALA A 146 20.99 14.63 -3.15
N ARG A 147 21.22 14.27 -4.41
CA ARG A 147 21.91 15.09 -5.41
C ARG A 147 20.95 15.75 -6.41
N MET A 148 19.65 15.45 -6.34
CA MET A 148 18.64 15.96 -7.25
C MET A 148 18.36 17.43 -6.98
N SER A 149 18.29 18.24 -8.03
CA SER A 149 17.86 19.63 -7.90
C SER A 149 16.39 19.70 -7.52
N GLU A 150 16.01 20.67 -6.68
CA GLU A 150 14.61 20.96 -6.36
C GLU A 150 13.80 21.37 -7.61
N ASP A 151 14.48 21.87 -8.65
CA ASP A 151 13.88 22.20 -9.95
C ASP A 151 13.66 20.98 -10.87
N ASP A 152 14.14 19.78 -10.50
CA ASP A 152 13.89 18.56 -11.27
C ASP A 152 12.39 18.21 -11.22
N PRO A 153 11.71 18.02 -12.37
CA PRO A 153 10.28 17.68 -12.39
C PRO A 153 9.91 16.42 -11.60
N ARG A 154 10.85 15.52 -11.35
CA ARG A 154 10.65 14.27 -10.59
C ARG A 154 10.80 14.46 -9.09
N TYR A 155 11.45 15.55 -8.65
CA TYR A 155 11.78 15.81 -7.25
C TYR A 155 10.57 15.69 -6.32
N PRO A 156 9.38 16.26 -6.62
CA PRO A 156 8.23 16.15 -5.73
C PRO A 156 7.77 14.71 -5.47
N VAL A 157 7.86 13.85 -6.50
CA VAL A 157 7.39 12.46 -6.40
C VAL A 157 8.38 11.63 -5.59
N PHE A 158 9.69 11.87 -5.74
CA PHE A 158 10.71 11.23 -4.91
C PHE A 158 10.66 11.70 -3.45
N VAL A 159 10.45 12.99 -3.19
CA VAL A 159 10.22 13.51 -1.83
C VAL A 159 9.00 12.86 -1.20
N THR A 160 7.93 12.65 -1.97
CA THR A 160 6.74 11.94 -1.50
C THR A 160 7.05 10.48 -1.12
N TYR A 161 7.86 9.79 -1.92
CA TYR A 161 8.31 8.42 -1.62
C TYR A 161 9.16 8.35 -0.33
N ASP A 162 10.08 9.29 -0.15
CA ASP A 162 10.92 9.38 1.06
C ASP A 162 10.07 9.70 2.29
N TRP A 163 9.13 10.63 2.18
CA TRP A 163 8.18 10.95 3.24
C TRP A 163 7.32 9.73 3.64
N LEU A 164 6.80 8.94 2.69
CA LEU A 164 6.08 7.69 3.00
C LEU A 164 6.97 6.68 3.73
N THR A 165 8.26 6.62 3.37
CA THR A 165 9.25 5.75 4.02
C THR A 165 9.46 6.17 5.47
N PHE A 166 9.64 7.47 5.72
CA PHE A 166 9.73 8.02 7.07
C PHE A 166 8.43 7.79 7.87
N LEU A 167 7.28 8.00 7.25
CA LEU A 167 5.96 7.82 7.89
C LEU A 167 5.76 6.36 8.33
N GLN A 168 6.15 5.39 7.48
CA GLN A 168 6.13 3.96 7.79
C GLN A 168 7.10 3.61 8.93
N ASP A 169 8.35 4.09 8.89
CA ASP A 169 9.34 3.89 9.96
C ASP A 169 8.86 4.45 11.31
N SER A 170 8.25 5.64 11.30
CA SER A 170 7.65 6.24 12.49
C SER A 170 6.53 5.37 13.07
N LEU A 171 5.68 4.75 12.24
CA LEU A 171 4.61 3.87 12.70
C LEU A 171 5.16 2.57 13.29
N VAL A 172 6.17 1.98 12.65
CA VAL A 172 6.88 0.80 13.16
C VAL A 172 7.43 1.08 14.56
N ARG A 173 8.17 2.18 14.75
CA ARG A 173 8.72 2.57 16.06
C ARG A 173 7.67 2.88 17.13
N ALA A 174 6.45 3.24 16.73
CA ALA A 174 5.38 3.47 17.69
C ALA A 174 4.70 2.17 18.15
N LEU A 175 4.78 1.11 17.34
CA LEU A 175 4.21 -0.21 17.63
C LEU A 175 5.17 -1.14 18.37
N TRP A 176 6.48 -0.94 18.21
CA TRP A 176 7.56 -1.79 18.76
C TRP A 176 8.65 -0.95 19.43
#